data_AF-A0A3A3YXN2-F1
#
_entry.id   AF-A0A3A3YXN2-F1
#
_cell.length_a   1.000
_cell.length_b   1.000
_cell.length_c   1.000
_cell.angle_alpha   90.00
_cell.angle_beta   90.00
_cell.angle_gamma   90.00
#
_symmetry.space_group_name_H-M   'P 1'
#
loop_
_entity.id
_entity.type
_entity.pdbx_description
1 polymer ?
#
loop_
_entity_poly.entity_id
_entity_poly.type
_entity_poly.pdbx_seq_one_letter_code
_entity_poly.pdbx_strand_id
1 'polypeptide(L)'
;MAAAAAPPLVLASTTEPTSGAESDNPVIQALVWAGEHFIGLFNAAGQQFSGLVVGILPTLIVLLTFMYALVAFIGEDRVTRAVQWSARWWITRYTVMPVLAVLMLTNPMCYTFGRFLPERYKPAFYDSAVSFVHPVTTFFPYANAGELFVWLGVAAGVTQLGESTVPLALRYFLVGIVVILIRGVVTERITAMLIKRAGKQELFDTFDERFAAAARAGGRSL
;
A
#
# COMPACT_ATOMS: atom_id res chain seq x y z
N MET A 1 9.86 -26.66 33.79
CA MET A 1 9.25 -27.55 32.78
C MET A 1 10.02 -27.32 31.50
N ALA A 2 10.84 -28.30 31.10
CA ALA A 2 11.79 -28.18 30.00
C ALA A 2 11.06 -28.21 28.65
N ALA A 3 11.23 -27.16 27.84
CA ALA A 3 10.86 -27.19 26.43
C ALA A 3 12.07 -27.69 25.63
N ALA A 4 11.90 -28.82 24.96
CA ALA A 4 12.90 -29.46 24.13
C ALA A 4 13.37 -28.51 23.02
N ALA A 5 14.70 -28.36 22.90
CA ALA A 5 15.34 -27.62 21.83
C ALA A 5 15.04 -28.29 20.49
N ALA A 6 14.47 -27.52 19.54
CA ALA A 6 14.45 -27.92 18.14
C ALA A 6 15.90 -28.03 17.64
N PRO A 7 16.25 -29.04 16.83
CA PRO A 7 17.60 -29.18 16.31
C PRO A 7 17.94 -27.95 15.44
N PRO A 8 19.20 -27.48 15.45
CA PRO A 8 19.59 -26.37 14.58
C PRO A 8 19.45 -26.84 13.13
N LEU A 9 18.69 -26.06 12.35
CA LEU A 9 18.60 -26.21 10.92
C LEU A 9 20.00 -25.90 10.34
N VAL A 10 20.78 -26.95 10.08
CA VAL A 10 22.07 -26.87 9.41
C VAL A 10 21.84 -26.48 7.96
N LEU A 11 21.77 -25.18 7.70
CA LEU A 11 21.74 -24.57 6.36
C LEU A 11 22.68 -23.37 6.32
N ALA A 12 23.96 -23.63 6.57
CA ALA A 12 25.10 -22.88 6.05
C ALA A 12 26.35 -23.58 6.56
N SER A 13 27.09 -24.26 5.68
CA SER A 13 28.49 -24.58 5.92
C SER A 13 29.21 -23.28 6.27
N THR A 14 29.74 -23.17 7.48
CA THR A 14 30.59 -22.06 7.96
C THR A 14 31.98 -22.08 7.33
N THR A 15 32.10 -22.54 6.10
CA THR A 15 33.30 -22.36 5.31
C THR A 15 33.20 -20.97 4.70
N GLU A 16 33.89 -20.01 5.32
CA GLU A 16 34.45 -18.88 4.57
C GLU A 16 34.98 -19.42 3.23
N PRO A 17 34.78 -18.73 2.08
CA PRO A 17 35.40 -19.18 0.85
C PRO A 17 36.90 -19.18 1.10
N THR A 18 37.45 -20.38 1.30
CA THR A 18 38.88 -20.60 1.34
C THR A 18 39.42 -19.98 0.07
N SER A 19 40.27 -18.96 0.22
CA SER A 19 41.07 -18.39 -0.86
C SER A 19 41.66 -19.52 -1.67
N GLY A 20 41.01 -19.83 -2.79
CA GLY A 20 41.12 -21.11 -3.46
C GLY A 20 41.61 -20.91 -4.87
N ALA A 21 42.94 -21.02 -5.00
CA ALA A 21 43.73 -21.06 -6.23
C ALA A 21 43.90 -19.73 -6.98
N GLU A 22 45.07 -19.11 -6.79
CA GLU A 22 45.76 -18.35 -7.83
C GLU A 22 45.96 -19.27 -9.06
N SER A 23 44.95 -19.37 -9.93
CA SER A 23 45.17 -19.83 -11.29
C SER A 23 45.61 -18.61 -12.09
N ASP A 24 46.77 -18.67 -12.77
CA ASP A 24 47.25 -17.63 -13.70
C ASP A 24 46.35 -17.43 -14.94
N ASN A 25 45.23 -18.17 -15.03
CA ASN A 25 44.30 -18.06 -16.14
C ASN A 25 43.28 -16.92 -15.89
N PRO A 26 43.31 -15.83 -16.68
CA PRO A 26 42.44 -14.67 -16.47
C PRO A 26 40.95 -15.01 -16.62
N VAL A 27 40.60 -16.07 -17.37
CA VAL A 27 39.21 -16.51 -17.53
C VAL A 27 38.68 -17.16 -16.24
N ILE A 28 39.50 -17.96 -15.57
CA ILE A 28 39.10 -18.61 -14.31
C ILE A 28 38.96 -17.58 -13.21
N GLN A 29 39.87 -16.60 -13.12
CA GLN A 29 39.75 -15.50 -12.15
C GLN A 29 38.48 -14.67 -12.37
N ALA A 30 38.12 -14.36 -13.63
CA ALA A 30 36.90 -13.64 -13.94
C ALA A 30 35.64 -14.43 -13.54
N LEU A 31 35.64 -15.76 -13.74
CA LEU A 31 34.53 -16.63 -13.33
C LEU A 31 34.43 -16.78 -11.80
N VAL A 32 35.55 -16.86 -11.09
CA VAL A 32 35.59 -16.88 -9.61
C VAL A 32 35.08 -15.56 -9.06
N TRP A 33 35.58 -14.43 -9.57
CA TRP A 33 35.12 -13.09 -9.18
C TRP A 33 33.61 -12.94 -9.42
N ALA A 34 33.11 -13.35 -10.59
CA ALA A 34 31.69 -13.28 -10.90
C ALA A 34 30.86 -14.18 -9.97
N GLY A 35 31.34 -15.39 -9.65
CA GLY A 35 30.68 -16.30 -8.72
C GLY A 35 30.63 -15.76 -7.29
N GLU A 36 31.73 -15.20 -6.79
CA GLU A 36 31.82 -14.59 -5.46
C GLU A 36 30.89 -13.37 -5.34
N HIS A 37 30.86 -12.49 -6.35
CA HIS A 37 29.99 -11.32 -6.35
C HIS A 37 28.52 -11.71 -6.55
N PHE A 38 28.23 -12.76 -7.33
CA PHE A 38 26.89 -13.29 -7.49
C PHE A 38 26.36 -13.82 -6.15
N ILE A 39 27.09 -14.71 -5.48
CA ILE A 39 26.68 -15.22 -4.16
C ILE A 39 26.68 -14.11 -3.09
N GLY A 40 27.63 -13.18 -3.14
CA GLY A 40 27.68 -12.00 -2.28
C GLY A 40 26.43 -11.14 -2.37
N LEU A 41 25.89 -10.93 -3.57
CA LEU A 41 24.62 -10.23 -3.78
C LEU A 41 23.45 -10.95 -3.09
N PHE A 42 23.35 -12.27 -3.21
CA PHE A 42 22.29 -13.05 -2.56
C PHE A 42 22.45 -13.05 -1.03
N ASN A 43 23.68 -13.12 -0.52
CA ASN A 43 23.95 -13.01 0.92
C ASN A 43 23.53 -11.64 1.47
N ALA A 44 23.85 -10.56 0.76
CA ALA A 44 23.42 -9.21 1.13
C ALA A 44 21.88 -9.07 1.10
N ALA A 45 21.23 -9.60 0.06
CA ALA A 45 19.77 -9.63 -0.01
C ALA A 45 19.15 -10.45 1.15
N GLY A 46 19.75 -11.57 1.53
CA GLY A 46 19.34 -12.40 2.66
C GLY A 46 19.49 -11.71 4.01
N GLN A 47 20.57 -10.95 4.20
CA GLN A 47 20.77 -10.11 5.39
C GLN A 47 19.70 -9.01 5.48
N GLN A 48 19.41 -8.33 4.37
CA GLN A 48 18.38 -7.31 4.32
C GLN A 48 16.99 -7.90 4.63
N PHE A 49 16.65 -9.06 4.05
CA PHE A 49 15.39 -9.75 4.34
C PHE A 49 15.28 -10.15 5.81
N SER A 50 16.32 -10.74 6.38
CA SER A 50 16.37 -11.08 7.81
C SER A 50 16.17 -9.85 8.70
N GLY A 51 16.78 -8.72 8.30
CA GLY A 51 16.59 -7.43 8.96
C GLY A 51 15.14 -6.95 8.93
N LEU A 52 14.40 -7.16 7.84
CA LEU A 52 12.96 -6.85 7.77
C LEU A 52 12.13 -7.77 8.69
N VAL A 53 12.46 -9.07 8.72
CA VAL A 53 11.77 -10.09 9.55
C VAL A 53 11.91 -9.81 11.03
N VAL A 54 13.09 -9.41 11.50
CA VAL A 54 13.31 -9.08 12.91
C VAL A 54 12.96 -7.61 13.21
N GLY A 55 13.01 -6.74 12.19
CA GLY A 55 12.77 -5.31 12.33
C GLY A 55 11.31 -4.91 12.23
N ILE A 56 10.89 -4.43 11.06
CA ILE A 56 9.58 -3.78 10.91
C ILE A 56 8.41 -4.78 10.82
N LEU A 57 8.61 -5.99 10.30
CA LEU A 57 7.53 -6.95 10.04
C LEU A 57 6.69 -7.29 11.30
N PRO A 58 7.27 -7.56 12.49
CA PRO A 58 6.51 -7.77 13.72
C PRO A 58 5.62 -6.57 14.06
N THR A 59 6.15 -5.35 13.90
CA THR A 59 5.41 -4.11 14.12
C THR A 59 4.21 -3.99 13.18
N LEU A 60 4.38 -4.37 11.90
CA LEU A 60 3.28 -4.37 10.93
C LEU A 60 2.19 -5.35 11.30
N ILE A 61 2.54 -6.56 11.74
CA ILE A 61 1.58 -7.59 12.13
C ILE A 61 0.76 -7.11 13.33
N VAL A 62 1.40 -6.52 14.34
CA VAL A 62 0.71 -5.94 15.50
C VAL A 62 -0.21 -4.79 15.08
N LEU A 63 0.27 -3.88 14.22
CA LEU A 63 -0.52 -2.75 13.74
C LEU A 63 -1.74 -3.22 12.91
N LEU A 64 -1.55 -4.20 12.02
CA LEU A 64 -2.63 -4.81 11.25
C LEU A 64 -3.66 -5.46 12.17
N THR A 65 -3.20 -6.21 13.16
CA THR A 65 -4.07 -6.86 14.16
C THR A 65 -4.86 -5.82 14.96
N PHE A 66 -4.20 -4.73 15.39
CA PHE A 66 -4.84 -3.62 16.07
C PHE A 66 -5.91 -2.96 15.20
N MET A 67 -5.62 -2.70 13.93
CA MET A 67 -6.57 -2.08 13.02
C MET A 67 -7.76 -2.99 12.72
N TYR A 68 -7.56 -4.30 12.57
CA TYR A 68 -8.67 -5.25 12.48
C TYR A 68 -9.51 -5.29 13.75
N ALA A 69 -8.89 -5.27 14.93
CA ALA A 69 -9.61 -5.21 16.20
C ALA A 69 -10.40 -3.90 16.33
N LEU A 70 -9.85 -2.77 15.90
CA LEU A 70 -10.53 -1.47 15.88
C LEU A 70 -11.74 -1.49 14.95
N VAL A 71 -11.61 -2.04 13.74
CA VAL A 71 -12.73 -2.20 12.80
C VAL A 71 -13.81 -3.09 13.38
N ALA A 72 -13.44 -4.22 13.97
CA ALA A 72 -14.38 -5.14 14.62
C ALA A 72 -15.10 -4.47 15.81
N PHE A 73 -14.39 -3.66 16.60
CA PHE A 73 -14.95 -2.92 17.72
C PHE A 73 -15.93 -1.82 17.28
N ILE A 74 -15.61 -1.09 16.20
CA ILE A 74 -16.52 -0.11 15.61
C ILE A 74 -17.75 -0.82 14.98
N GLY A 75 -17.54 -1.99 14.40
CA GLY A 75 -18.54 -2.76 13.67
C GLY A 75 -18.55 -2.42 12.18
N GLU A 76 -18.55 -3.46 11.34
CA GLU A 76 -18.46 -3.35 9.88
C GLU A 76 -19.57 -2.50 9.27
N ASP A 77 -20.79 -2.58 9.81
CA ASP A 77 -21.94 -1.77 9.36
C ASP A 77 -21.75 -0.28 9.62
N ARG A 78 -21.08 0.08 10.73
CA ARG A 78 -20.81 1.49 11.06
C ARG A 78 -19.72 2.04 10.14
N VAL A 79 -18.66 1.26 9.90
CA VAL A 79 -17.60 1.62 8.96
C VAL A 79 -18.15 1.77 7.55
N THR A 80 -18.97 0.81 7.11
CA THR A 80 -19.62 0.85 5.80
C THR A 80 -20.50 2.09 5.65
N ARG A 81 -21.29 2.42 6.67
CA ARG A 81 -22.10 3.66 6.68
C ARG A 81 -21.25 4.93 6.65
N ALA A 82 -20.13 4.98 7.38
CA ALA A 82 -19.22 6.13 7.35
C ALA A 82 -18.64 6.36 5.94
N VAL A 83 -18.29 5.27 5.24
CA VAL A 83 -17.79 5.32 3.86
C VAL A 83 -18.89 5.79 2.91
N GLN A 84 -20.09 5.21 3.00
CA GLN A 84 -21.25 5.64 2.20
C GLN A 84 -21.57 7.12 2.43
N TRP A 85 -21.52 7.57 3.68
CA TRP A 85 -21.72 8.98 4.02
C TRP A 85 -20.64 9.88 3.38
N SER A 86 -19.38 9.45 3.42
CA SER A 86 -18.26 10.21 2.82
C SER A 86 -18.36 10.31 1.29
N ALA A 87 -19.13 9.46 0.62
CA ALA A 87 -19.36 9.52 -0.83
C ALA A 87 -20.26 10.69 -1.27
N ARG A 88 -20.99 11.32 -0.33
CA ARG A 88 -22.04 12.30 -0.60
C ARG A 88 -21.52 13.63 -1.15
N TRP A 89 -20.44 14.16 -0.58
CA TRP A 89 -19.89 15.47 -0.97
C TRP A 89 -18.64 15.29 -1.81
N TRP A 90 -18.42 16.16 -2.80
CA TRP A 90 -17.28 16.06 -3.70
C TRP A 90 -15.93 16.12 -2.95
N ILE A 91 -15.82 16.94 -1.90
CA ILE A 91 -14.59 17.03 -1.08
C ILE A 91 -14.36 15.72 -0.33
N THR A 92 -15.38 15.25 0.40
CA THR A 92 -15.26 14.05 1.25
C THR A 92 -15.08 12.79 0.40
N ARG A 93 -15.65 12.76 -0.81
CA ARG A 93 -15.53 11.65 -1.77
C ARG A 93 -14.09 11.43 -2.23
N TYR A 94 -13.28 12.49 -2.31
CA TYR A 94 -11.91 12.42 -2.80
C TYR A 94 -10.84 12.61 -1.72
N THR A 95 -11.25 12.87 -0.47
CA THR A 95 -10.34 12.93 0.69
C THR A 95 -10.67 11.88 1.74
N VAL A 96 -11.84 12.00 2.38
CA VAL A 96 -12.24 11.14 3.49
C VAL A 96 -12.52 9.71 3.02
N MET A 97 -13.27 9.55 1.93
CA MET A 97 -13.64 8.22 1.43
C MET A 97 -12.41 7.37 1.04
N PRO A 98 -11.41 7.88 0.29
CA PRO A 98 -10.20 7.12 -0.02
C PRO A 98 -9.36 6.81 1.23
N VAL A 99 -9.23 7.77 2.16
CA VAL A 99 -8.50 7.55 3.42
C VAL A 99 -9.15 6.42 4.22
N LEU A 100 -10.45 6.46 4.41
CA LEU A 100 -11.20 5.40 5.10
C LEU A 100 -11.10 4.08 4.33
N ALA A 101 -11.25 4.09 3.00
CA ALA A 101 -11.15 2.87 2.20
C ALA A 101 -9.80 2.17 2.37
N VAL A 102 -8.71 2.93 2.30
CA VAL A 102 -7.34 2.39 2.36
C VAL A 102 -6.98 1.92 3.77
N LEU A 103 -7.35 2.66 4.81
CA LEU A 103 -7.05 2.25 6.19
C LEU A 103 -7.82 0.99 6.62
N MET A 104 -9.04 0.81 6.09
CA MET A 104 -9.94 -0.27 6.50
C MET A 104 -9.74 -1.55 5.67
N LEU A 105 -9.62 -1.43 4.34
CA LEU A 105 -9.51 -2.60 3.46
C LEU A 105 -8.13 -2.81 2.86
N THR A 106 -7.21 -1.84 2.94
CA THR A 106 -5.87 -1.91 2.35
C THR A 106 -5.89 -2.08 0.81
N ASN A 107 -4.74 -1.96 0.16
CA ASN A 107 -4.59 -2.26 -1.27
C ASN A 107 -4.60 -3.79 -1.49
N PRO A 108 -5.34 -4.37 -2.48
CA PRO A 108 -6.23 -3.75 -3.47
C PRO A 108 -7.71 -3.68 -3.07
N MET A 109 -8.07 -4.18 -1.89
CA MET A 109 -9.49 -4.32 -1.52
C MET A 109 -10.19 -2.97 -1.29
N CYS A 110 -9.47 -1.90 -0.99
CA CYS A 110 -10.00 -0.53 -0.84
C CYS A 110 -10.77 -0.04 -2.08
N TYR A 111 -10.43 -0.51 -3.29
CA TYR A 111 -11.14 -0.12 -4.51
C TYR A 111 -12.59 -0.61 -4.56
N THR A 112 -12.93 -1.66 -3.80
CA THR A 112 -14.29 -2.21 -3.73
C THR A 112 -15.29 -1.20 -3.18
N PHE A 113 -14.85 -0.21 -2.39
CA PHE A 113 -15.71 0.87 -1.90
C PHE A 113 -16.20 1.81 -3.01
N GLY A 114 -15.61 1.75 -4.21
CA GLY A 114 -16.16 2.38 -5.41
C GLY A 114 -17.57 1.88 -5.75
N ARG A 115 -18.02 0.73 -5.21
CA ARG A 115 -19.40 0.25 -5.34
C ARG A 115 -20.45 1.19 -4.74
N PHE A 116 -20.05 2.09 -3.84
CA PHE A 116 -20.94 3.08 -3.23
C PHE A 116 -21.04 4.38 -4.04
N LEU A 117 -20.42 4.43 -5.22
CA LEU A 117 -20.42 5.59 -6.09
C LEU A 117 -21.15 5.29 -7.40
N PRO A 118 -21.89 6.29 -7.94
CA PRO A 118 -22.32 6.28 -9.32
C PRO A 118 -21.15 6.07 -10.28
N GLU A 119 -21.43 5.48 -11.45
CA GLU A 119 -20.40 5.01 -12.39
C GLU A 119 -19.45 6.14 -12.82
N ARG A 120 -19.99 7.36 -13.01
CA ARG A 120 -19.21 8.53 -13.43
C ARG A 120 -18.12 8.96 -12.44
N TYR A 121 -18.26 8.61 -11.16
CA TYR A 121 -17.33 9.04 -10.10
C TYR A 121 -16.30 7.96 -9.74
N LYS A 122 -16.49 6.72 -10.17
CA LYS A 122 -15.57 5.61 -9.86
C LYS A 122 -14.15 5.84 -10.36
N PRO A 123 -13.90 6.38 -11.58
CA PRO A 123 -12.53 6.66 -12.03
C PRO A 123 -11.80 7.66 -11.12
N ALA A 124 -12.48 8.72 -10.70
CA ALA A 124 -11.91 9.74 -9.81
C ALA A 124 -11.66 9.21 -8.39
N PHE A 125 -12.55 8.35 -7.87
CA PHE A 125 -12.32 7.67 -6.61
C PHE A 125 -11.14 6.70 -6.68
N TYR A 126 -11.06 5.90 -7.74
CA TYR A 126 -9.94 4.99 -7.97
C TYR A 126 -8.62 5.76 -8.01
N ASP A 127 -8.56 6.86 -8.76
CA ASP A 127 -7.38 7.72 -8.85
C ASP A 127 -6.99 8.32 -7.49
N SER A 128 -7.96 8.75 -6.69
CA SER A 128 -7.72 9.25 -5.35
C SER A 128 -7.21 8.14 -4.40
N ALA A 129 -7.82 6.95 -4.45
CA ALA A 129 -7.45 5.82 -3.61
C ALA A 129 -6.05 5.28 -3.95
N VAL A 130 -5.77 5.04 -5.23
CA VAL A 130 -4.45 4.56 -5.68
C VAL A 130 -3.37 5.59 -5.35
N SER A 131 -3.68 6.88 -5.45
CA SER A 131 -2.73 7.92 -5.05
C SER A 131 -2.49 7.96 -3.54
N PHE A 132 -3.47 7.57 -2.72
CA PHE A 132 -3.34 7.57 -1.26
C PHE A 132 -2.61 6.34 -0.71
N VAL A 133 -2.60 5.21 -1.43
CA VAL A 133 -1.88 4.01 -0.99
C VAL A 133 -0.36 4.23 -0.90
N HIS A 134 0.16 5.30 -1.50
CA HIS A 134 1.55 5.72 -1.37
C HIS A 134 1.84 6.43 -0.03
N PRO A 135 1.31 7.64 0.25
CA PRO A 135 1.61 8.42 1.45
C PRO A 135 1.14 7.76 2.75
N VAL A 136 0.12 6.90 2.70
CA VAL A 136 -0.41 6.20 3.89
C VAL A 136 0.63 5.27 4.52
N THR A 137 1.57 4.73 3.73
CA THR A 137 2.57 3.76 4.19
C THR A 137 3.55 4.33 5.22
N THR A 138 3.67 5.66 5.27
CA THR A 138 4.53 6.36 6.21
C THR A 138 4.11 6.18 7.67
N PHE A 139 2.80 6.06 7.93
CA PHE A 139 2.22 5.83 9.26
C PHE A 139 1.53 4.47 9.39
N PHE A 140 0.90 4.00 8.31
CA PHE A 140 0.15 2.76 8.27
C PHE A 140 0.72 1.83 7.19
N PRO A 141 1.95 1.32 7.36
CA PRO A 141 2.63 0.51 6.35
C PRO A 141 1.93 -0.82 6.00
N TYR A 142 1.02 -1.30 6.85
CA TYR A 142 0.17 -2.45 6.53
C TYR A 142 -0.83 -2.17 5.41
N ALA A 143 -1.21 -0.90 5.19
CA ALA A 143 -2.25 -0.53 4.24
C ALA A 143 -1.84 -0.73 2.78
N ASN A 144 -0.52 -0.74 2.51
CA ASN A 144 0.04 -1.04 1.19
C ASN A 144 1.45 -1.62 1.32
N ALA A 145 1.52 -2.90 1.69
CA ALA A 145 2.80 -3.60 1.83
C ALA A 145 3.65 -3.57 0.54
N GLY A 146 2.99 -3.49 -0.63
CA GLY A 146 3.63 -3.43 -1.94
C GLY A 146 4.48 -2.17 -2.19
N GLU A 147 4.41 -1.16 -1.33
CA GLU A 147 5.22 0.06 -1.45
C GLU A 147 6.15 0.31 -0.28
N LEU A 148 6.17 -0.61 0.68
CA LEU A 148 6.98 -0.47 1.87
C LEU A 148 8.46 -0.25 1.52
N PHE A 149 8.96 -0.89 0.46
CA PHE A 149 10.35 -0.73 0.02
C PHE A 149 10.68 0.70 -0.43
N VAL A 150 9.71 1.43 -1.01
CA VAL A 150 9.91 2.82 -1.45
C VAL A 150 10.08 3.72 -0.22
N TRP A 151 9.19 3.58 0.76
CA TRP A 151 9.28 4.34 2.01
C TRP A 151 10.54 4.00 2.80
N LEU A 152 10.84 2.72 2.98
CA LEU A 152 12.02 2.28 3.73
C LEU A 152 13.33 2.76 3.09
N GLY A 153 13.41 2.79 1.76
CA GLY A 153 14.57 3.34 1.06
C GLY A 153 14.79 4.83 1.38
N VAL A 154 13.73 5.63 1.29
CA VAL A 154 13.79 7.06 1.61
C VAL A 154 14.08 7.29 3.10
N ALA A 155 13.41 6.54 3.98
CA ALA A 155 13.58 6.61 5.43
C ALA A 155 15.01 6.25 5.85
N ALA A 156 15.62 5.23 5.23
CA ALA A 156 17.00 4.86 5.50
C ALA A 156 17.97 6.00 5.18
N GLY A 157 17.77 6.73 4.08
CA GLY A 157 18.57 7.90 3.74
C GLY A 157 18.48 9.01 4.78
N VAL A 158 17.29 9.29 5.31
CA VAL A 158 17.11 10.29 6.39
C VAL A 158 17.77 9.83 7.69
N THR A 159 17.62 8.56 8.06
CA THR A 159 18.24 7.99 9.26
C THR A 159 19.77 8.03 9.18
N GLN A 160 20.37 7.84 8.01
CA GLN A 160 21.82 7.97 7.80
C GLN A 160 22.35 9.39 8.07
N LEU A 161 21.50 10.41 7.90
CA LEU A 161 21.82 11.79 8.25
C LEU A 161 21.69 12.07 9.77
N GLY A 162 21.28 11.08 10.57
CA GLY A 162 21.03 11.23 12.00
C GLY A 162 19.71 11.94 12.33
N GLU A 163 18.84 12.13 11.34
CA GLU A 163 17.59 12.86 11.47
C GLU A 163 16.39 11.93 11.73
N SER A 164 15.35 12.48 12.37
CA SER A 164 14.09 11.74 12.54
C SER A 164 13.34 11.62 11.21
N THR A 165 12.75 10.45 10.94
CA THR A 165 11.90 10.22 9.77
C THR A 165 10.47 10.76 9.97
N VAL A 166 10.09 11.13 11.19
CA VAL A 166 8.73 11.57 11.54
C VAL A 166 8.32 12.88 10.84
N PRO A 167 9.14 13.94 10.79
CA PRO A 167 8.79 15.15 10.05
C PRO A 167 8.57 14.89 8.56
N LEU A 168 9.35 13.98 7.97
CA LEU A 168 9.18 13.60 6.57
C LEU A 168 7.88 12.82 6.36
N ALA A 169 7.60 11.83 7.23
CA ALA A 169 6.37 11.05 7.21
C ALA A 169 5.14 11.95 7.29
N LEU A 170 5.12 12.91 8.23
CA LEU A 170 4.04 13.88 8.39
C LEU A 170 3.81 14.70 7.12
N ARG A 171 4.89 15.22 6.52
CA ARG A 171 4.80 16.01 5.28
C ARG A 171 4.25 15.16 4.13
N TYR A 172 4.74 13.95 3.96
CA TYR A 172 4.27 13.04 2.91
C TYR A 172 2.79 12.70 3.08
N PHE A 173 2.36 12.41 4.31
CA PHE A 173 0.96 12.12 4.61
C PHE A 173 0.04 13.31 4.34
N LEU A 174 0.39 14.50 4.82
CA LEU A 174 -0.41 15.72 4.63
C LEU A 174 -0.47 16.15 3.16
N VAL A 175 0.68 16.17 2.48
CA VAL A 175 0.74 16.45 1.03
C VAL A 175 -0.06 15.40 0.28
N GLY A 176 0.02 14.14 0.69
CA GLY A 176 -0.80 13.05 0.15
C GLY A 176 -2.29 13.36 0.16
N ILE A 177 -2.83 13.79 1.31
CA ILE A 177 -4.25 14.18 1.44
C ILE A 177 -4.62 15.31 0.48
N VAL A 178 -3.75 16.31 0.33
CA VAL A 178 -4.00 17.42 -0.61
C VAL A 178 -3.95 16.94 -2.05
N VAL A 179 -2.97 16.10 -2.41
CA VAL A 179 -2.79 15.56 -3.75
C VAL A 179 -4.00 14.71 -4.16
N ILE A 180 -4.51 13.85 -3.28
CA ILE A 180 -5.67 13.01 -3.63
C ILE A 180 -6.93 13.83 -3.87
N LEU A 181 -7.11 14.94 -3.15
CA LEU A 181 -8.22 15.87 -3.41
C LEU A 181 -8.10 16.47 -4.82
N ILE A 182 -6.91 17.00 -5.14
CA ILE A 182 -6.65 17.63 -6.44
C ILE A 182 -6.87 16.60 -7.54
N ARG A 183 -6.28 15.42 -7.41
CA ARG A 183 -6.39 14.33 -8.39
C ARG A 183 -7.82 13.88 -8.58
N GLY A 184 -8.56 13.61 -7.51
CA GLY A 184 -9.97 13.23 -7.60
C GLY A 184 -10.82 14.27 -8.33
N VAL A 185 -10.67 15.55 -8.01
CA VAL A 185 -11.40 16.63 -8.68
C VAL A 185 -11.02 16.74 -10.15
N VAL A 186 -9.72 16.75 -10.45
CA VAL A 186 -9.22 16.87 -11.84
C VAL A 186 -9.68 15.67 -12.66
N THR A 187 -9.57 14.45 -12.12
CA THR A 187 -9.99 13.22 -12.79
C THR A 187 -11.50 13.17 -12.99
N GLU A 188 -12.31 13.69 -12.06
CA GLU A 188 -13.77 13.83 -12.27
C GLU A 188 -14.05 14.73 -13.48
N ARG A 189 -13.37 15.89 -13.58
CA ARG A 189 -13.55 16.83 -14.70
C ARG A 189 -13.10 16.25 -16.04
N ILE A 190 -11.96 15.55 -16.05
CA ILE A 190 -11.47 14.85 -17.24
C ILE A 190 -12.46 13.76 -17.65
N THR A 191 -12.95 12.97 -16.70
CA THR A 191 -13.93 11.91 -16.95
C THR A 191 -15.21 12.49 -17.56
N ALA A 192 -15.75 13.57 -16.99
CA ALA A 192 -16.93 14.25 -17.53
C ALA A 192 -16.71 14.78 -18.96
N MET A 193 -15.53 15.35 -19.24
CA MET A 193 -15.16 15.81 -20.57
C MET A 193 -15.10 14.65 -21.57
N LEU A 194 -14.49 13.53 -21.20
CA LEU A 194 -14.34 12.36 -22.06
C LEU A 194 -15.68 11.69 -22.36
N ILE A 195 -16.57 11.58 -21.38
CA ILE A 195 -17.94 11.06 -21.58
C ILE A 195 -18.69 11.91 -22.61
N LYS A 196 -18.60 13.24 -22.48
CA LYS A 196 -19.22 14.19 -23.43
C LYS A 196 -18.62 14.06 -24.82
N ARG A 197 -17.28 14.03 -24.95
CA ARG A 197 -16.58 13.90 -26.24
C ARG A 197 -16.86 12.57 -26.93
N ALA A 198 -17.04 11.49 -26.17
CA ALA A 198 -17.34 10.17 -26.70
C ALA A 198 -18.83 9.96 -27.03
N GLY A 199 -19.70 10.94 -26.77
CA GLY A 199 -21.14 10.82 -27.01
C GLY A 199 -21.83 9.79 -26.10
N LYS A 200 -21.24 9.43 -24.95
CA LYS A 200 -21.74 8.36 -24.06
C LYS A 200 -22.61 8.89 -22.90
N GLN A 201 -23.17 10.09 -23.02
CA GLN A 201 -23.91 10.73 -21.93
C GLN A 201 -25.11 9.90 -21.49
N GLU A 202 -25.99 9.53 -22.43
CA GLU A 202 -27.19 8.72 -22.15
C GLU A 202 -26.86 7.36 -21.49
N LEU A 203 -25.74 6.74 -21.88
CA LEU A 203 -25.27 5.50 -21.29
C LEU A 203 -24.92 5.68 -19.80
N PHE A 204 -24.16 6.74 -19.48
CA PHE A 204 -23.79 7.03 -18.10
C PHE A 204 -24.98 7.50 -17.26
N ASP A 205 -25.92 8.22 -17.85
CA ASP A 205 -27.16 8.61 -17.19
C ASP A 205 -28.00 7.36 -16.85
N THR A 206 -28.08 6.39 -17.76
CA THR A 206 -28.72 5.09 -17.51
C THR A 206 -28.05 4.34 -16.33
N PHE A 207 -26.72 4.34 -16.25
CA PHE A 207 -26.02 3.71 -15.13
C PHE A 207 -26.33 4.38 -13.78
N ASP A 208 -26.40 5.71 -13.78
CA ASP A 208 -26.70 6.46 -12.58
C ASP A 208 -28.15 6.31 -12.13
N GLU A 209 -29.09 6.24 -13.07
CA GLU A 209 -30.49 5.92 -12.78
C GLU A 209 -30.62 4.54 -12.15
N ARG A 210 -29.92 3.54 -12.69
CA ARG A 210 -29.86 2.18 -12.11
C ARG A 210 -29.25 2.19 -10.72
N PHE A 211 -28.17 2.94 -10.52
CA PHE A 211 -27.54 3.10 -9.22
C PHE A 211 -28.52 3.75 -8.21
N ALA A 212 -29.19 4.83 -8.59
CA ALA A 212 -30.18 5.51 -7.76
C ALA A 212 -31.41 4.65 -7.49
N ALA A 213 -31.84 3.82 -8.45
CA ALA A 213 -32.92 2.86 -8.26
C ALA A 213 -32.52 1.75 -7.26
N ALA A 214 -31.31 1.19 -7.40
CA ALA A 214 -30.78 0.20 -6.47
C ALA A 214 -30.61 0.75 -5.05
N ALA A 215 -30.11 1.98 -4.92
CA ALA A 215 -29.98 2.67 -3.64
C ALA A 215 -31.35 2.90 -2.97
N ARG A 216 -32.40 3.20 -3.74
CA ARG A 216 -33.78 3.32 -3.25
C ARG A 216 -34.40 1.98 -2.87
N ALA A 217 -34.16 0.93 -3.65
CA ALA A 217 -34.69 -0.42 -3.41
C ALA A 217 -34.05 -1.11 -2.19
N GLY A 218 -32.79 -0.81 -1.88
CA GLY A 218 -32.11 -1.27 -0.66
C GLY A 218 -32.48 -0.51 0.62
N GLY A 219 -33.45 0.41 0.58
CA GLY A 219 -33.79 1.34 1.66
C GLY A 219 -34.55 0.74 2.84
N ARG A 220 -33.85 0.06 3.73
CA ARG A 220 -34.08 -0.08 5.20
C ARG A 220 -32.74 -0.57 5.76
N SER A 221 -31.81 0.25 6.24
CA SER A 221 -31.92 1.43 7.10
C SER A 221 -30.85 2.47 6.72
N LEU A 222 -31.29 3.73 6.61
CA LEU A 222 -30.42 4.92 6.67
C LEU A 222 -29.92 5.11 8.11
#